data_AF-A0A2G5I727-F1
#
_entry.id   AF-A0A2G5I727-F1
#
_cell.length_a   1.000
_cell.length_b   1.000
_cell.length_c   1.000
_cell.angle_alpha   90.00
_cell.angle_beta   90.00
_cell.angle_gamma   90.00
#
_symmetry.space_group_name_H-M   'P 1'
#
loop_
_entity.id
_entity.type
_entity.pdbx_description
1 polymer ?
#
loop_
_entity_poly.entity_id
_entity_poly.type
_entity_poly.pdbx_seq_one_letter_code
_entity_poly.pdbx_strand_id
1 'polypeptide(L)'
;MNDACSAMVVQKFNRLVGQDIDLGTWLHWYAFDTITSITFSNTLGFMEQERDIDRILESVEGRLMFNSVIGQASYLHKYLFGSTLVSKLANLTPSLRIMNTSKYIVAFAAKQLQRYEA
;
A
#
# COMPACT_ATOMS: atom_id res chain seq x y z
N MET A 1 12.59 9.90 -16.37
CA MET A 1 11.35 9.72 -15.58
C MET A 1 11.65 9.24 -14.15
N ASN A 2 12.63 8.35 -13.94
CA ASN A 2 13.08 7.94 -12.58
C ASN A 2 13.88 9.02 -11.83
N ASP A 3 14.59 9.89 -12.55
CA ASP A 3 15.43 10.93 -11.93
C ASP A 3 14.62 11.94 -11.10
N ALA A 4 13.33 12.13 -11.42
CA ALA A 4 12.45 13.02 -10.68
C ALA A 4 12.14 12.48 -9.28
N CYS A 5 11.83 11.18 -9.14
CA CYS A 5 11.63 10.56 -7.83
C CYS A 5 12.93 10.59 -7.01
N SER A 6 14.07 10.28 -7.64
CA SER A 6 15.38 10.33 -6.99
C SER A 6 15.73 11.74 -6.51
N ALA A 7 15.49 12.76 -7.34
CA ALA A 7 15.72 14.15 -6.96
C ALA A 7 14.80 14.58 -5.79
N MET A 8 13.54 14.13 -5.80
CA MET A 8 12.57 14.45 -4.76
C MET A 8 12.95 13.84 -3.40
N VAL A 9 13.32 12.55 -3.36
CA VAL A 9 13.70 11.90 -2.09
C VAL A 9 14.97 12.54 -1.52
N VAL A 10 15.96 12.84 -2.35
CA VAL A 10 17.19 13.54 -1.92
C VAL A 10 16.86 14.94 -1.40
N GLN A 11 15.99 15.68 -2.08
CA GLN A 11 15.56 17.00 -1.62
C GLN A 11 14.87 16.93 -0.25
N LYS A 12 14.01 15.93 -0.03
CA LYS A 12 13.32 15.71 1.25
C LYS A 12 14.30 15.32 2.35
N PHE A 13 15.21 14.37 2.09
CA PHE A 13 16.23 13.95 3.06
C PHE A 13 17.16 15.09 3.46
N ASN A 14 17.57 15.95 2.52
CA ASN A 14 18.37 17.13 2.84
C ASN A 14 17.66 18.10 3.81
N ARG A 15 16.32 18.18 3.78
CA ARG A 15 15.53 19.01 4.72
C ARG A 15 15.36 18.35 6.09
N LEU A 16 15.50 17.03 6.15
CA LEU A 16 15.30 16.22 7.35
C LEU A 16 16.62 15.88 8.06
N VAL A 17 17.75 16.42 7.59
CA VAL A 17 19.06 16.24 8.22
C VAL A 17 18.99 16.67 9.69
N GLY A 18 19.43 15.79 10.58
CA GLY A 18 19.40 16.03 12.03
C GLY A 18 18.07 15.71 12.72
N GLN A 19 17.09 15.18 12.00
CA GLN A 19 15.83 14.68 12.55
C GLN A 19 15.80 13.15 12.56
N ASP A 20 15.15 12.57 13.57
CA ASP A 20 14.85 11.14 13.58
C ASP A 20 13.72 10.87 12.59
N ILE A 21 14.01 10.04 11.57
CA ILE A 21 13.05 9.66 10.54
C ILE A 21 12.95 8.14 10.45
N ASP A 22 11.75 7.63 10.19
CA ASP A 22 11.56 6.22 9.83
C ASP A 22 11.92 6.00 8.35
N LEU A 23 13.15 5.54 8.12
CA LEU A 23 13.64 5.21 6.79
C LEU A 23 12.79 4.12 6.11
N GLY A 24 12.16 3.22 6.86
CA GLY A 24 11.29 2.18 6.29
C GLY A 24 10.07 2.78 5.61
N THR A 25 9.40 3.73 6.27
CA THR A 25 8.27 4.48 5.72
C THR A 25 8.68 5.30 4.50
N TRP A 26 9.80 6.03 4.58
CA TRP A 26 10.31 6.83 3.44
C TRP A 26 10.68 5.97 2.23
N LEU A 27 11.28 4.80 2.45
CA LEU A 27 11.63 3.87 1.39
C LEU A 27 10.36 3.27 0.74
N HIS A 28 9.33 2.98 1.52
CA HIS A 28 8.04 2.56 0.99
C HIS A 28 7.43 3.64 0.08
N TRP A 29 7.36 4.90 0.55
CA TRP A 29 6.86 6.01 -0.27
C TRP A 29 7.63 6.17 -1.59
N TYR A 30 8.96 6.13 -1.52
CA TYR A 30 9.82 6.20 -2.69
C TYR A 30 9.58 5.03 -3.67
N ALA A 31 9.46 3.80 -3.15
CA ALA A 31 9.21 2.62 -3.98
C ALA A 31 7.85 2.71 -4.69
N PHE A 32 6.79 3.10 -3.98
CA PHE A 32 5.45 3.24 -4.57
C PHE A 32 5.43 4.32 -5.65
N ASP A 33 5.94 5.52 -5.37
CA ASP A 33 5.99 6.61 -6.34
C ASP A 33 6.85 6.25 -7.57
N THR A 34 7.96 5.53 -7.37
CA THR A 34 8.82 5.09 -8.48
C THR A 34 8.13 4.04 -9.35
N ILE A 35 7.51 3.02 -8.76
CA ILE A 35 6.79 1.97 -9.52
C ILE A 35 5.64 2.56 -10.31
N THR A 36 4.87 3.49 -9.74
CA THR A 36 3.76 4.11 -10.46
C THR A 36 4.23 5.11 -11.51
N SER A 37 5.32 5.83 -11.25
CA SER A 37 5.96 6.66 -12.27
C SER A 37 6.36 5.82 -13.47
N ILE A 38 6.94 4.64 -13.26
CA ILE A 38 7.32 3.73 -14.36
C ILE A 38 6.09 3.14 -15.06
N THR A 39 5.05 2.76 -14.30
CA THR A 39 3.91 1.99 -14.82
C THR A 39 2.84 2.86 -15.47
N PHE A 40 2.58 4.04 -14.90
CA PHE A 40 1.50 4.94 -15.29
C PHE A 40 2.01 6.31 -15.74
N SER A 41 3.34 6.50 -15.86
CA SER A 41 3.98 7.80 -16.15
C SER A 41 3.59 8.90 -15.16
N ASN A 42 3.16 8.53 -13.95
CA ASN A 42 2.64 9.45 -12.95
C ASN A 42 2.99 9.00 -11.52
N THR A 43 3.35 9.95 -10.67
CA THR A 43 3.60 9.70 -9.24
C THR A 43 2.29 9.78 -8.46
N LEU A 44 2.18 9.02 -7.38
CA LEU A 44 1.03 9.08 -6.49
C LEU A 44 1.13 10.26 -5.52
N GLY A 45 2.38 10.67 -5.24
CA GLY A 45 2.71 11.83 -4.42
C GLY A 45 2.91 11.47 -2.96
N PHE A 46 3.28 10.23 -2.63
CA PHE A 46 3.56 9.83 -1.25
C PHE A 46 4.66 10.67 -0.62
N MET A 47 5.75 10.89 -1.36
CA MET A 47 6.87 11.70 -0.89
C MET A 47 6.54 13.21 -0.84
N GLU A 48 5.65 13.68 -1.71
CA GLU A 48 5.20 15.07 -1.72
C GLU A 48 4.34 15.38 -0.49
N GLN A 49 3.36 14.51 -0.21
CA GLN A 49 2.39 14.67 0.86
C GLN A 49 2.86 14.12 2.22
N GLU A 50 3.99 13.39 2.24
CA GLU A 50 4.61 12.80 3.45
C GLU A 50 3.60 11.99 4.27
N ARG A 51 2.71 11.25 3.59
CA ARG A 51 1.63 10.48 4.22
C ARG A 51 1.24 9.28 3.37
N ASP A 52 0.64 8.28 4.03
CA ASP A 52 -0.01 7.18 3.33
C ASP A 52 -1.28 7.68 2.60
N ILE A 53 -1.21 7.73 1.27
CA ILE A 53 -2.31 8.14 0.39
C ILE A 53 -3.31 7.00 0.28
N ASP A 54 -4.59 7.32 0.53
CA ASP A 54 -5.71 6.38 0.42
C ASP A 54 -5.56 5.12 1.29
N ARG A 55 -4.73 5.17 2.36
CA ARG A 55 -4.43 4.05 3.27
C ARG A 55 -3.93 2.80 2.55
N ILE A 56 -3.23 2.98 1.43
CA ILE A 56 -2.81 1.85 0.61
C ILE A 56 -1.69 1.07 1.28
N LEU A 57 -0.78 1.75 2.00
CA LEU A 57 0.35 1.09 2.63
C LEU A 57 -0.12 0.19 3.77
N GLU A 58 -1.00 0.72 4.63
CA GLU A 58 -1.70 -0.06 5.67
C GLU A 58 -2.48 -1.24 5.05
N SER A 59 -3.12 -1.00 3.90
CA SER A 59 -3.89 -2.03 3.20
C SER A 59 -3.00 -3.17 2.69
N VAL A 60 -1.85 -2.84 2.12
CA VAL A 60 -0.87 -3.82 1.62
C VAL A 60 -0.27 -4.61 2.77
N GLU A 61 0.11 -3.96 3.87
CA GLU A 61 0.64 -4.63 5.04
C GLU A 61 -0.36 -5.64 5.64
N GLY A 62 -1.63 -5.23 5.80
CA GLY A 62 -2.68 -6.12 6.27
C GLY A 62 -2.90 -7.33 5.36
N ARG A 63 -2.74 -7.15 4.04
CA ARG A 63 -2.78 -8.25 3.07
C ARG A 63 -1.55 -9.14 3.13
N LEU A 64 -0.36 -8.60 3.34
CA LEU A 64 0.86 -9.39 3.49
C LEU A 64 0.78 -10.25 4.76
N MET A 65 0.26 -9.71 5.85
CA MET A 65 -0.01 -10.46 7.08
C MET A 65 -1.05 -11.56 6.87
N PHE A 66 -2.09 -11.31 6.08
CA PHE A 66 -3.03 -12.35 5.69
C PHE A 66 -2.37 -13.45 4.82
N ASN A 67 -1.59 -13.04 3.83
CA ASN A 67 -0.90 -13.96 2.92
C ASN A 67 0.19 -14.76 3.64
N SER A 68 0.84 -14.22 4.67
CA SER A 68 1.85 -14.96 5.44
C SER A 68 1.21 -16.11 6.21
N VAL A 69 -0.01 -15.94 6.74
CA VAL A 69 -0.77 -16.99 7.42
C VAL A 69 -1.34 -18.00 6.41
N ILE A 70 -2.01 -17.53 5.36
CA ILE A 70 -2.61 -18.42 4.36
C ILE A 70 -1.58 -19.14 3.51
N GLY A 71 -0.45 -18.51 3.23
CA GLY A 71 0.64 -19.09 2.43
C GLY A 71 1.22 -20.36 3.05
N GLN A 72 1.18 -20.48 4.39
CA GLN A 72 1.60 -21.70 5.10
C GLN A 72 0.54 -22.81 5.07
N ALA A 73 -0.75 -22.45 4.94
CA ALA A 73 -1.87 -23.39 5.03
C ALA A 73 -2.98 -23.00 4.06
N SER A 74 -2.83 -23.38 2.79
CA SER A 74 -3.77 -23.02 1.71
C SER A 74 -5.20 -23.51 1.96
N TYR A 75 -5.37 -24.61 2.71
CA TYR A 75 -6.69 -25.13 3.10
C TYR A 75 -7.46 -24.18 4.04
N LEU A 76 -6.74 -23.33 4.78
CA LEU A 76 -7.30 -22.35 5.71
C LEU A 76 -8.04 -21.22 4.97
N HIS A 77 -7.72 -20.99 3.68
CA HIS A 77 -8.41 -20.00 2.85
C HIS A 77 -9.92 -20.23 2.78
N LYS A 78 -10.37 -21.49 2.71
CA LYS A 78 -11.79 -21.84 2.64
C LYS A 78 -12.54 -21.58 3.96
N TYR A 79 -11.83 -21.66 5.09
CA TYR A 79 -12.38 -21.46 6.43
C TYR A 79 -12.23 -20.02 6.96
N LEU A 80 -11.32 -19.23 6.39
CA LEU A 80 -11.13 -17.81 6.71
C LEU A 80 -11.99 -16.93 5.78
N PHE A 81 -11.39 -16.08 4.95
CA PHE A 81 -12.13 -15.12 4.12
C PHE A 81 -12.78 -15.71 2.86
N GLY A 82 -12.55 -17.00 2.56
CA GLY A 82 -13.22 -17.69 1.46
C GLY A 82 -14.68 -18.05 1.74
N SER A 83 -15.13 -18.01 3.00
CA SER A 83 -16.55 -18.23 3.36
C SER A 83 -17.26 -16.90 3.66
N THR A 84 -18.45 -16.72 3.09
CA THR A 84 -19.26 -15.49 3.23
C THR A 84 -19.62 -15.19 4.70
N LEU A 85 -19.73 -16.22 5.53
CA LEU A 85 -20.02 -16.11 6.97
C LEU A 85 -18.83 -15.57 7.76
N VAL A 86 -17.64 -16.14 7.55
CA VAL A 86 -16.43 -15.72 8.28
C VAL A 86 -15.95 -14.36 7.80
N SER A 87 -16.10 -14.03 6.53
CA SER A 87 -15.83 -12.67 6.03
C SER A 87 -16.74 -11.62 6.69
N LYS A 88 -18.03 -11.94 6.91
CA LYS A 88 -18.95 -11.06 7.65
C LYS A 88 -18.59 -10.93 9.13
N LEU A 89 -18.21 -12.03 9.79
CA LEU A 89 -17.80 -12.03 11.20
C LEU A 89 -16.44 -11.33 11.42
N ALA A 90 -15.50 -11.50 10.51
CA ALA A 90 -14.21 -10.81 10.56
C ALA A 90 -14.34 -9.29 10.40
N ASN A 91 -15.33 -8.81 9.63
CA ASN A 91 -15.60 -7.38 9.49
C ASN A 91 -16.19 -6.73 10.77
N LEU A 92 -16.72 -7.53 11.71
CA LEU A 92 -17.20 -7.06 13.01
C LEU A 92 -16.06 -6.86 14.02
N THR A 93 -14.91 -7.50 13.80
CA THR A 93 -13.77 -7.40 14.71
C THR A 93 -12.75 -6.40 14.14
N PRO A 94 -12.50 -5.24 14.78
CA PRO A 94 -11.64 -4.20 14.22
C PRO A 94 -10.23 -4.69 13.86
N SER A 95 -9.67 -5.63 14.62
CA SER A 95 -8.34 -6.23 14.40
C SER A 95 -8.24 -7.09 13.13
N LEU A 96 -9.34 -7.72 12.71
CA LEU A 96 -9.38 -8.62 11.55
C LEU A 96 -9.80 -7.89 10.26
N ARG A 97 -10.33 -6.66 10.36
CA ARG A 97 -10.73 -5.84 9.21
C ARG A 97 -9.54 -5.44 8.34
N ILE A 98 -8.36 -5.22 8.94
CA ILE A 98 -7.09 -4.91 8.25
C ILE A 98 -6.65 -6.05 7.33
N MET A 99 -7.06 -7.30 7.60
CA MET A 99 -6.74 -8.45 6.76
C MET A 99 -7.66 -8.56 5.52
N ASN A 100 -8.82 -7.90 5.53
CA ASN A 100 -9.76 -7.85 4.41
C ASN A 100 -9.67 -6.53 3.62
N THR A 101 -8.46 -6.02 3.41
CA THR A 101 -8.19 -4.76 2.70
C THR A 101 -8.30 -4.89 1.19
N SER A 102 -8.91 -5.96 0.72
CA SER A 102 -8.97 -6.30 -0.70
C SER A 102 -9.65 -5.25 -1.57
N LYS A 103 -10.73 -4.69 -1.05
CA LYS A 103 -11.50 -3.65 -1.70
C LYS A 103 -10.71 -2.36 -1.88
N TYR A 104 -9.86 -1.99 -0.93
CA TYR A 104 -9.08 -0.75 -1.00
C TYR A 104 -7.99 -0.83 -2.07
N ILE A 105 -7.23 -1.94 -2.10
CA ILE A 105 -6.19 -2.13 -3.12
C ILE A 105 -6.79 -2.16 -4.53
N VAL A 106 -7.93 -2.85 -4.71
CA VAL A 106 -8.60 -2.92 -6.01
C VAL A 106 -9.17 -1.56 -6.43
N ALA A 107 -9.82 -0.84 -5.52
CA ALA A 107 -10.34 0.50 -5.82
C ALA A 107 -9.21 1.49 -6.15
N PHE A 108 -8.09 1.39 -5.44
CA PHE A 108 -6.89 2.17 -5.72
C PHE A 108 -6.33 1.87 -7.12
N ALA A 109 -6.16 0.58 -7.46
CA ALA A 109 -5.68 0.18 -8.78
C ALA A 109 -6.62 0.64 -9.90
N ALA A 110 -7.93 0.52 -9.71
CA ALA A 110 -8.93 1.01 -10.66
C ALA A 110 -8.82 2.54 -10.88
N LYS A 111 -8.60 3.31 -9.80
CA LYS A 111 -8.40 4.76 -9.87
C LYS A 111 -7.13 5.13 -10.65
N GLN A 112 -6.06 4.33 -10.56
CA GLN A 112 -4.85 4.57 -11.35
C GLN A 112 -5.02 4.19 -12.82
N LEU A 113 -5.72 3.09 -13.12
CA LEU A 113 -6.04 2.72 -14.49
C LEU A 113 -6.88 3.79 -15.19
N GLN A 114 -7.93 4.29 -14.51
CA GLN A 114 -8.75 5.38 -15.05
C GLN A 114 -7.95 6.67 -15.29
N ARG A 115 -6.98 6.98 -14.42
CA ARG A 115 -6.09 8.13 -14.60
C ARG A 115 -5.10 7.96 -15.74
N TYR A 116 -4.77 6.74 -16.10
CA TYR A 116 -3.87 6.44 -17.22
C TYR A 116 -4.60 6.46 -18.56
N GLU A 117 -5.88 6.04 -18.59
CA GLU A 117 -6.71 6.06 -19.81
C GLU A 117 -7.28 7.45 -20.15
N ALA A 118 -7.21 8.42 -19.24
CA ALA A 118 -7.70 9.79 -19.39
C ALA A 118 -6.58 10.75 -19.83
#